data_AF-A0A840E0T4-F1
#
_entry.id   AF-A0A840E0T4-F1
#
_cell.length_a   1.000
_cell.length_b   1.000
_cell.length_c   1.000
_cell.angle_alpha   90.00
_cell.angle_beta   90.00
_cell.angle_gamma   90.00
#
_symmetry.space_group_name_H-M   'P 1'
#
loop_
_entity.id
_entity.type
_entity.pdbx_description
1 polymer ?
#
loop_
_entity_poly.entity_id
_entity_poly.type
_entity_poly.pdbx_seq_one_letter_code
_entity_poly.pdbx_strand_id
1 'polypeptide(L)'
;MKKFLVEALLAFVTFALSLSLLSTFSFFVAIFPIVVLAVPFICAVTEAFVSFADEKWGFKWDWVVVLGIATITSLPFYPSFVFVASIYMGALGYYIGRRLCARLH
;
A
#
# COMPACT_ATOMS: atom_id res chain seq x y z
N MET A 1 -9.28 5.34 13.64
CA MET A 1 -7.87 5.06 13.97
C MET A 1 -7.52 3.57 13.93
N LYS A 2 -8.23 2.67 14.63
CA LYS A 2 -7.93 1.21 14.58
C LYS A 2 -7.95 0.63 13.16
N LYS A 3 -8.96 0.98 12.36
CA LYS A 3 -9.11 0.53 10.95
C LYS A 3 -7.90 0.91 10.07
N PHE A 4 -7.56 2.19 10.01
CA PHE A 4 -6.40 2.70 9.27
C PHE A 4 -5.09 2.04 9.70
N LEU A 5 -4.92 1.77 11.00
CA LEU A 5 -3.71 1.14 11.53
C LEU A 5 -3.58 -0.31 11.02
N VAL A 6 -4.67 -1.06 10.97
CA VAL A 6 -4.68 -2.43 10.41
C VAL A 6 -4.38 -2.43 8.91
N GLU A 7 -4.95 -1.49 8.17
CA GLU A 7 -4.73 -1.32 6.72
C GLU A 7 -3.26 -1.00 6.41
N ALA A 8 -2.70 0.01 7.08
CA ALA A 8 -1.31 0.41 6.91
C ALA A 8 -0.34 -0.68 7.38
N LEU A 9 -0.68 -1.40 8.47
CA LEU A 9 0.14 -2.52 8.94
C LEU A 9 0.16 -3.67 7.93
N LEU A 10 -0.99 -4.04 7.36
CA LEU A 10 -1.04 -5.10 6.36
C LEU A 10 -0.28 -4.70 5.09
N ALA A 11 -0.41 -3.45 4.67
CA ALA A 11 0.34 -2.89 3.55
C ALA A 11 1.85 -2.94 3.81
N PHE A 12 2.28 -2.53 5.01
CA PHE A 12 3.69 -2.58 5.41
C PHE A 12 4.23 -3.99 5.46
N VAL A 13 3.51 -4.94 6.08
CA VAL A 13 3.95 -6.33 6.20
C VAL A 13 4.07 -6.99 4.82
N THR A 14 3.07 -6.82 3.95
CA THR A 14 3.09 -7.42 2.60
C THR A 14 4.16 -6.79 1.69
N PHE A 15 4.35 -5.47 1.79
CA PHE A 15 5.46 -4.78 1.13
C PHE A 15 6.81 -5.28 1.63
N ALA A 16 7.04 -5.29 2.94
CA ALA A 16 8.31 -5.69 3.53
C ALA A 16 8.64 -7.16 3.25
N LEU A 17 7.65 -8.06 3.33
CA LEU A 17 7.80 -9.48 3.04
C LEU A 17 8.18 -9.71 1.56
N SER A 18 7.44 -9.08 0.64
CA SER A 18 7.74 -9.20 -0.80
C SER A 18 9.11 -8.63 -1.15
N LEU A 19 9.47 -7.49 -0.56
CA LEU A 19 10.77 -6.87 -0.76
C LEU A 19 11.90 -7.76 -0.22
N SER A 20 11.72 -8.37 0.95
CA SER A 20 12.69 -9.30 1.53
C SER A 20 12.85 -10.57 0.69
N LEU A 21 11.80 -11.02 -0.01
CA LEU A 21 11.88 -12.18 -0.91
C LEU A 21 12.58 -11.85 -2.23
N LEU A 22 12.48 -10.59 -2.69
CA LEU A 22 12.98 -10.14 -3.98
C LEU A 22 14.33 -9.43 -3.91
N SER A 23 14.84 -9.11 -2.71
CA SER A 23 16.08 -8.34 -2.51
C SER A 23 17.03 -8.98 -1.50
N THR A 24 18.27 -8.49 -1.46
CA THR A 24 19.26 -8.92 -0.48
C THR A 24 18.97 -8.31 0.89
N PHE A 25 19.36 -9.01 1.95
CA PHE A 25 19.16 -8.54 3.33
C PHE A 25 19.79 -7.16 3.59
N SER A 26 21.00 -6.91 3.07
CA SER A 26 21.67 -5.61 3.21
C SER A 26 20.89 -4.47 2.55
N PHE A 27 20.31 -4.73 1.39
CA PHE A 27 19.46 -3.77 0.69
C PHE A 27 18.17 -3.50 1.46
N PHE A 28 17.50 -4.54 1.93
CA PHE A 28 16.28 -4.42 2.74
C PHE A 28 16.52 -3.54 3.99
N VAL A 29 17.60 -3.80 4.74
CA VAL A 29 17.95 -3.02 5.94
C VAL A 29 18.25 -1.56 5.59
N ALA A 30 18.90 -1.30 4.45
CA ALA A 30 19.22 0.06 4.01
C ALA A 30 17.98 0.90 3.70
N ILE A 31 16.94 0.30 3.12
CA ILE A 31 15.72 1.02 2.72
C ILE A 31 14.61 0.98 3.78
N PHE A 32 14.72 0.08 4.76
CA PHE A 32 13.71 -0.09 5.82
C PHE A 32 13.29 1.22 6.51
N PRO A 33 14.21 2.14 6.91
CA PRO A 33 13.81 3.39 7.55
C PRO A 33 12.94 4.28 6.65
N ILE A 34 13.23 4.30 5.36
CA ILE A 34 12.49 5.08 4.36
C ILE A 34 11.10 4.46 4.18
N VAL A 35 11.02 3.14 4.09
CA VAL A 35 9.76 2.39 3.93
C VAL A 35 8.83 2.62 5.13
N VAL A 36 9.37 2.62 6.35
CA VAL A 36 8.60 2.89 7.59
C VAL A 36 7.91 4.26 7.57
N LEU A 37 8.49 5.25 6.90
CA LEU A 37 7.90 6.59 6.75
C LEU A 37 7.00 6.70 5.52
N ALA A 38 7.43 6.12 4.39
CA ALA A 38 6.74 6.24 3.12
C ALA A 38 5.42 5.46 3.10
N VAL A 39 5.38 4.24 3.66
CA VAL A 39 4.19 3.38 3.62
C VAL A 39 2.99 4.03 4.34
N PRO A 40 3.11 4.52 5.60
CA PRO A 40 2.01 5.21 6.26
C PRO A 40 1.54 6.45 5.50
N PHE A 41 2.47 7.21 4.91
CA PHE A 41 2.13 8.40 4.12
C PHE A 41 1.33 8.03 2.86
N ILE A 42 1.78 7.04 2.10
CA ILE A 42 1.09 6.54 0.90
C ILE A 42 -0.29 5.98 1.27
N CYS A 43 -0.39 5.24 2.39
CA CYS A 43 -1.67 4.74 2.91
C CYS A 43 -2.62 5.90 3.27
N ALA A 44 -2.12 6.94 3.94
CA ALA A 44 -2.93 8.12 4.31
C ALA A 44 -3.44 8.86 3.08
N VAL A 45 -2.58 9.08 2.08
CA VAL A 45 -2.97 9.67 0.79
C VAL A 45 -4.01 8.81 0.09
N THR A 46 -3.81 7.49 0.08
CA THR A 46 -4.77 6.54 -0.51
C THR A 46 -6.13 6.62 0.16
N GLU A 47 -6.18 6.61 1.50
CA GLU A 47 -7.45 6.69 2.23
C GLU A 47 -8.18 8.01 1.97
N ALA A 48 -7.45 9.12 1.85
CA ALA A 48 -8.02 10.42 1.51
C ALA A 48 -8.66 10.41 0.11
N PHE A 49 -7.97 9.86 -0.89
CA PHE A 49 -8.51 9.73 -2.24
C PHE A 49 -9.70 8.79 -2.32
N VAL A 50 -9.67 7.66 -1.61
CA VAL A 50 -10.79 6.73 -1.62
C VAL A 50 -12.01 7.36 -0.94
N SER A 51 -11.82 8.03 0.20
CA SER A 51 -12.92 8.72 0.90
C SER A 51 -13.56 9.80 0.00
N PHE A 52 -12.73 10.58 -0.70
CA PHE A 52 -13.19 11.57 -1.67
C PHE A 52 -13.93 10.94 -2.85
N ALA A 53 -13.45 9.81 -3.38
CA ALA A 53 -14.08 9.11 -4.49
C ALA A 53 -15.43 8.51 -4.08
N ASP A 54 -15.50 7.89 -2.90
CA ASP A 54 -16.73 7.32 -2.34
C ASP A 54 -17.79 8.41 -2.13
N GLU A 55 -17.41 9.56 -1.58
CA GLU A 55 -18.32 10.70 -1.35
C GLU A 55 -18.84 11.32 -2.66
N LYS A 56 -17.95 11.50 -3.64
CA LYS A 56 -18.29 12.21 -4.87
C LYS A 56 -19.07 11.37 -5.89
N TRP A 57 -18.81 10.06 -5.96
CA TRP A 57 -19.34 9.19 -7.01
C TRP A 57 -20.33 8.13 -6.49
N GLY A 58 -20.48 7.98 -5.17
CA GLY A 58 -21.44 7.04 -4.55
C GLY A 58 -21.18 5.56 -4.85
N PHE A 59 -20.05 5.23 -5.47
CA PHE A 59 -19.65 3.88 -5.85
C PHE A 59 -18.33 3.52 -5.18
N LYS A 60 -18.17 2.24 -4.81
CA LYS A 60 -16.94 1.72 -4.18
C LYS A 60 -15.80 1.64 -5.19
N TRP A 61 -15.08 2.75 -5.37
CA TRP A 61 -13.91 2.87 -6.28
C TRP A 61 -12.60 2.43 -5.60
N ASP A 62 -12.67 1.87 -4.39
CA ASP A 62 -11.55 1.52 -3.54
C ASP A 62 -10.45 0.75 -4.26
N TRP A 63 -10.81 -0.28 -5.04
CA TRP A 63 -9.81 -1.06 -5.78
C TRP A 63 -9.09 -0.24 -6.86
N VAL A 64 -9.84 0.58 -7.61
CA VAL A 64 -9.30 1.38 -8.73
C VAL A 64 -8.36 2.46 -8.20
N VAL A 65 -8.75 3.13 -7.11
CA VAL A 65 -7.92 4.17 -6.49
C VAL A 65 -6.64 3.57 -5.92
N VAL A 66 -6.73 2.43 -5.21
CA VAL A 66 -5.55 1.72 -4.68
C VAL A 66 -4.60 1.30 -5.80
N LEU A 67 -5.13 0.73 -6.89
CA LEU A 67 -4.32 0.32 -8.04
C LEU A 67 -3.69 1.53 -8.77
N GLY A 68 -4.44 2.63 -8.89
CA GLY A 68 -3.95 3.87 -9.49
C GLY A 68 -2.77 4.45 -8.71
N ILE A 69 -2.89 4.53 -7.38
CA ILE A 69 -1.81 5.02 -6.52
C ILE A 69 -0.60 4.07 -6.54
N ALA A 70 -0.83 2.74 -6.53
CA ALA A 70 0.25 1.77 -6.69
C ALA A 70 1.01 1.96 -8.00
N THR A 71 0.30 2.25 -9.09
CA THR A 71 0.89 2.49 -10.41
C THR A 71 1.69 3.80 -10.44
N ILE A 72 1.15 4.89 -9.89
CA ILE A 72 1.87 6.17 -9.80
C ILE A 72 3.13 6.02 -8.93
N THR A 73 3.01 5.31 -7.81
CA THR A 73 4.11 5.07 -6.87
C THR A 73 5.20 4.18 -7.48
N SER A 74 4.85 3.30 -8.42
CA SER A 74 5.82 2.39 -9.06
C SER A 74 6.56 3.02 -10.25
N LEU A 75 6.06 4.11 -10.84
CA LEU A 75 6.68 4.80 -11.99
C LEU A 75 8.17 5.13 -11.79
N PRO A 76 8.61 5.73 -10.66
CA PRO A 76 10.02 6.08 -10.47
C PRO A 76 10.95 4.86 -10.37
N PHE A 77 10.38 3.67 -10.14
CA PHE A 77 11.12 2.44 -9.94
C PHE A 77 11.09 1.53 -11.17
N TYR A 78 10.39 1.90 -12.25
CA TYR A 78 10.36 1.09 -13.46
C TYR A 78 11.74 1.13 -14.17
N PRO A 79 12.31 0.00 -14.64
CA PRO A 79 11.72 -1.35 -14.73
C PRO A 79 12.10 -2.30 -13.57
N SER A 80 12.53 -1.79 -12.41
CA SER A 80 12.96 -2.62 -11.29
C SER A 80 11.81 -3.48 -10.73
N PHE A 81 11.83 -4.76 -11.10
CA PHE A 81 10.83 -5.74 -10.66
C PHE A 81 10.74 -5.84 -9.14
N VAL A 82 11.89 -5.73 -8.44
CA VAL A 82 11.98 -5.79 -6.98
C VAL A 82 11.08 -4.75 -6.32
N PHE A 83 11.10 -3.52 -6.81
CA PHE A 83 10.28 -2.44 -6.25
C PHE A 83 8.84 -2.50 -6.77
N VAL A 84 8.67 -2.69 -8.07
CA VAL A 84 7.34 -2.67 -8.70
C VAL A 84 6.46 -3.77 -8.09
N ALA A 85 6.96 -5.01 -8.00
CA ALA A 85 6.21 -6.12 -7.41
C ALA A 85 5.90 -5.86 -5.93
N SER A 86 6.86 -5.34 -5.16
CA SER A 86 6.63 -5.03 -3.75
C SER A 86 5.59 -3.94 -3.52
N ILE A 87 5.57 -2.90 -4.35
CA ILE A 87 4.57 -1.82 -4.28
C ILE A 87 3.17 -2.38 -4.54
N TYR A 88 2.99 -3.21 -5.57
CA TYR A 88 1.70 -3.84 -5.85
C TYR A 88 1.28 -4.82 -4.74
N MET A 89 2.22 -5.55 -4.14
CA MET A 89 1.94 -6.42 -3.00
C MET A 89 1.50 -5.62 -1.77
N GLY A 90 2.16 -4.49 -1.48
CA GLY A 90 1.76 -3.56 -0.43
C GLY A 90 0.36 -2.99 -0.65
N ALA A 91 0.04 -2.60 -1.89
CA ALA A 91 -1.29 -2.12 -2.27
C ALA A 91 -2.37 -3.20 -2.12
N LEU A 92 -2.05 -4.45 -2.47
CA LEU A 92 -2.93 -5.59 -2.23
C LEU A 92 -3.16 -5.81 -0.73
N GLY A 93 -2.10 -5.74 0.08
CA GLY A 93 -2.21 -5.80 1.54
C GLY A 93 -3.11 -4.71 2.12
N TYR A 94 -2.93 -3.48 1.67
CA TYR A 94 -3.80 -2.35 2.03
C TYR A 94 -5.27 -2.66 1.72
N TYR A 95 -5.56 -3.09 0.49
CA TYR A 95 -6.91 -3.39 0.04
C TYR A 95 -7.57 -4.51 0.86
N ILE A 96 -6.82 -5.58 1.13
CA ILE A 96 -7.29 -6.71 1.96
C ILE A 96 -7.58 -6.23 3.38
N GLY A 97 -6.68 -5.43 3.98
CA GLY A 97 -6.88 -4.83 5.29
C GLY A 97 -8.18 -4.01 5.35
N ARG A 98 -8.44 -3.23 4.29
CA ARG A 98 -9.64 -2.40 4.17
C ARG A 98 -10.91 -3.23 4.14
N ARG A 99 -10.91 -4.32 3.36
CA ARG A 99 -12.04 -5.26 3.27
C ARG A 99 -12.27 -6.03 4.57
N LEU A 100 -11.21 -6.44 5.26
CA LEU A 100 -11.30 -7.13 6.55
C LEU A 100 -11.94 -6.22 7.60
N CYS A 101 -11.47 -4.97 7.71
CA CYS A 101 -12.07 -4.01 8.64
C CYS A 101 -13.52 -3.64 8.28
N ALA A 102 -13.87 -3.59 6.99
CA ALA A 102 -15.24 -3.34 6.57
C ALA A 102 -16.21 -4.50 6.85
N ARG A 103 -15.71 -5.74 7.08
CA ARG A 103 -16.51 -6.91 7.45
C ARG A 103 -16.62 -7.14 8.97
N LEU A 104 -15.78 -6.47 9.76
CA LEU A 104 -15.73 -6.56 11.22
C LEU A 104 -16.64 -5.52 11.92
N HIS A 105 -17.37 -4.73 11.13
CA HIS A 105 -18.33 -3.70 11.54
C HIS A 105 -19.66 -3.94 10.81
#